data_AF-F8JK78-F1
#
_entry.id   AF-F8JK78-F1
#
_cell.length_a   1.000
_cell.length_b   1.000
_cell.length_c   1.000
_cell.angle_alpha   90.00
_cell.angle_beta   90.00
_cell.angle_gamma   90.00
#
_symmetry.space_group_name_H-M   'P 1'
#
loop_
_entity.id
_entity.type
_entity.pdbx_description
1 polymer ?
#
loop_
_entity_poly.entity_id
_entity_poly.type
_entity_poly.pdbx_seq_one_letter_code
_entity_poly.pdbx_strand_id
1 'polypeptide(L)'
;MTDESGAGPVAAGADERTPPGVRATLFTLTGDEEDKDHDTGIYVTVKTRDDKGLLASVNNADSSGKDMTTYNDDSHHIVPLVVEAPGATKPDCEGFKVRMWIKTNGHDHWPIDDARVTLYFSDGTTLVAEKLGFSLTDDGAGVEFTSPF
;
A
#
# COMPACT_ATOMS: atom_id res chain seq x y z
N MET A 1 -10.79 -62.62 23.93
CA MET A 1 -10.30 -61.94 22.72
C MET A 1 -10.29 -60.46 23.02
N THR A 2 -9.09 -59.94 23.19
CA THR A 2 -8.73 -58.52 23.18
C THR A 2 -9.01 -57.91 21.80
N ASP A 3 -9.47 -56.67 21.75
CA ASP A 3 -8.67 -55.55 21.22
C ASP A 3 -9.34 -54.19 21.51
N GLU A 4 -8.51 -53.22 21.86
CA GLU A 4 -8.81 -51.81 22.13
C GLU A 4 -8.58 -50.97 20.87
N SER A 5 -9.40 -49.95 20.64
CA SER A 5 -9.01 -48.66 20.04
C SER A 5 -10.29 -47.84 19.80
N GLY A 6 -10.47 -46.61 20.26
CA GLY A 6 -9.51 -45.51 20.36
C GLY A 6 -9.84 -44.50 19.28
N ALA A 7 -10.77 -43.56 19.56
CA ALA A 7 -10.93 -42.33 18.78
C ALA A 7 -11.32 -41.21 19.74
N GLY A 8 -10.37 -40.30 19.99
CA GLY A 8 -10.56 -39.08 20.76
C GLY A 8 -11.47 -38.06 20.05
N PRO A 9 -11.63 -36.86 20.63
CA PRO A 9 -12.54 -35.86 20.11
C PRO A 9 -12.06 -35.38 18.74
N VAL A 10 -12.95 -35.44 17.74
CA VAL A 10 -12.74 -34.75 16.47
C VAL A 10 -12.75 -33.25 16.76
N ALA A 11 -11.58 -32.62 16.68
CA ALA A 11 -11.48 -31.18 16.56
C ALA A 11 -12.29 -30.77 15.32
N ALA A 12 -13.38 -30.06 15.53
CA ALA A 12 -14.14 -29.43 14.46
C ALA A 12 -13.20 -28.48 13.73
N GLY A 13 -13.07 -28.69 12.41
CA GLY A 13 -12.10 -28.05 11.56
C GLY A 13 -12.19 -26.54 11.56
N ALA A 14 -11.03 -25.89 11.42
CA ALA A 14 -10.95 -24.51 10.97
C ALA A 14 -11.64 -24.42 9.61
N ASP A 15 -12.61 -23.51 9.53
CA ASP A 15 -13.48 -23.29 8.38
C ASP A 15 -12.70 -22.90 7.12
N GLU A 16 -13.19 -23.41 6.00
CA GLU A 16 -12.68 -23.20 4.65
C GLU A 16 -13.00 -21.78 4.14
N ARG A 17 -11.97 -21.11 3.60
CA ARG A 17 -12.07 -20.18 2.45
C ARG A 17 -12.74 -18.81 2.66
N THR A 18 -12.39 -18.06 3.70
CA THR A 18 -12.32 -16.60 3.51
C THR A 18 -10.92 -16.31 2.96
N PRO A 19 -10.75 -15.79 1.72
CA PRO A 19 -9.44 -15.31 1.29
C PRO A 19 -8.94 -14.33 2.34
N PRO A 20 -7.67 -14.38 2.79
CA PRO A 20 -7.17 -13.36 3.68
C PRO A 20 -7.36 -12.01 2.96
N GLY A 21 -8.37 -11.26 3.38
CA GLY A 21 -8.76 -10.02 2.73
C GLY A 21 -7.67 -9.00 2.99
N VAL A 22 -6.66 -8.97 2.12
CA VAL A 22 -5.65 -7.93 2.15
C VAL A 22 -6.31 -6.64 1.73
N ARG A 23 -6.19 -5.59 2.54
CA ARG A 23 -6.49 -4.20 2.15
C ARG A 23 -5.17 -3.45 2.10
N ALA A 24 -5.02 -2.51 1.18
CA ALA A 24 -3.83 -1.69 1.07
C ALA A 24 -4.21 -0.21 0.95
N THR A 25 -3.49 0.67 1.62
CA THR A 25 -3.70 2.13 1.56
C THR A 25 -2.37 2.85 1.50
N LEU A 26 -2.31 3.94 0.73
CA LEU A 26 -1.33 5.00 0.87
C LEU A 26 -1.93 6.09 1.77
N PHE A 27 -1.15 6.55 2.74
CA PHE A 27 -1.36 7.78 3.48
C PHE A 27 -0.26 8.77 3.08
N THR A 28 -0.62 10.03 2.86
CA THR A 28 0.34 11.12 2.68
C THR A 28 -0.01 12.31 3.56
N LEU A 29 1.01 12.93 4.15
CA LEU A 29 0.96 14.29 4.69
C LEU A 29 1.80 15.18 3.76
N THR A 30 1.18 16.21 3.20
CA THR A 30 1.87 17.23 2.41
C THR A 30 2.63 18.18 3.31
N GLY A 31 3.81 18.62 2.85
CA GLY A 31 4.58 19.67 3.52
C GLY A 31 3.94 21.06 3.34
N ASP A 32 4.61 22.07 3.89
CA ASP A 32 4.11 23.45 4.05
C ASP A 32 4.61 24.46 3.00
N GLU A 33 5.31 23.98 1.96
CA GLU A 33 6.02 24.85 1.01
C GLU A 33 5.29 25.07 -0.31
N GLU A 34 4.66 24.04 -0.90
CA GLU A 34 3.92 24.11 -2.17
C GLU A 34 2.81 23.05 -2.28
N ASP A 35 1.67 23.45 -2.88
CA ASP A 35 0.54 22.55 -3.18
C ASP A 35 0.87 21.63 -4.36
N LYS A 36 0.38 20.38 -4.32
CA LYS A 36 0.36 19.51 -5.50
C LYS A 36 -0.61 20.07 -6.55
N ASP A 37 -0.14 20.22 -7.79
CA ASP A 37 -0.98 20.62 -8.91
C ASP A 37 -2.17 19.66 -9.15
N HIS A 38 -3.32 20.24 -9.53
CA HIS A 38 -4.61 19.54 -9.63
C HIS A 38 -4.68 18.49 -10.75
N ASP A 39 -3.71 18.47 -11.66
CA ASP A 39 -3.59 17.48 -12.73
C ASP A 39 -2.39 16.53 -12.56
N THR A 40 -1.70 16.60 -11.43
CA THR A 40 -0.65 15.63 -11.09
C THR A 40 -1.23 14.30 -10.67
N GLY A 41 -0.90 13.22 -11.38
CA GLY A 41 -1.29 11.86 -11.05
C GLY A 41 -0.36 11.22 -10.05
N ILE A 42 -0.91 10.61 -9.01
CA ILE A 42 -0.15 9.81 -8.04
C ILE A 42 -0.17 8.35 -8.48
N TYR A 43 1.00 7.73 -8.45
CA TYR A 43 1.17 6.32 -8.78
C TYR A 43 1.94 5.61 -7.68
N VAL A 44 1.49 4.40 -7.33
CA VAL A 44 2.17 3.54 -6.36
C VAL A 44 2.18 2.11 -6.85
N THR A 45 3.31 1.44 -6.70
CA THR A 45 3.41 -0.02 -6.77
C THR A 45 3.99 -0.56 -5.47
N VAL A 46 3.37 -1.61 -4.96
CA VAL A 46 3.80 -2.36 -3.79
C VAL A 46 4.19 -3.76 -4.24
N LYS A 47 5.45 -4.15 -4.01
CA LYS A 47 5.99 -5.44 -4.45
C LYS A 47 6.55 -6.26 -3.30
N THR A 48 6.63 -7.56 -3.50
CA THR A 48 7.39 -8.45 -2.62
C THR A 48 8.84 -8.00 -2.49
N ARG A 49 9.50 -8.41 -1.41
CA ARG A 49 10.90 -8.05 -1.13
C ARG A 49 11.87 -8.37 -2.28
N ASP A 50 11.59 -9.42 -3.03
CA ASP A 50 12.40 -9.87 -4.16
C ASP A 50 12.01 -9.24 -5.52
N ASP A 51 11.11 -8.25 -5.50
CA ASP A 51 10.58 -7.51 -6.66
C ASP A 51 9.77 -8.35 -7.68
N LYS A 52 9.47 -9.62 -7.37
CA LYS A 52 8.83 -10.53 -8.33
C LYS A 52 7.31 -10.49 -8.29
N GLY A 53 6.71 -10.28 -7.12
CA GLY A 53 5.26 -10.25 -6.93
C GLY A 53 4.75 -8.82 -6.81
N LEU A 54 3.69 -8.48 -7.54
CA LEU A 54 2.93 -7.25 -7.32
C LEU A 54 1.83 -7.53 -6.28
N LEU A 55 1.86 -6.79 -5.18
CA LEU A 55 0.96 -6.98 -4.04
C LEU A 55 -0.24 -6.02 -4.12
N ALA A 56 0.04 -4.75 -4.39
CA ALA A 56 -0.96 -3.70 -4.52
C ALA A 56 -0.49 -2.59 -5.45
N SER A 57 -1.42 -1.84 -6.04
CA SER A 57 -1.09 -0.70 -6.90
C SER A 57 -2.14 0.39 -6.85
N VAL A 58 -1.76 1.60 -7.22
CA VAL A 58 -2.69 2.62 -7.70
C VAL A 58 -2.09 3.29 -8.92
N ASN A 59 -2.92 3.53 -9.92
CA ASN A 59 -2.51 4.18 -11.16
C ASN A 59 -3.34 5.44 -11.35
N ASN A 60 -2.66 6.59 -11.43
CA ASN A 60 -3.28 7.87 -11.71
C ASN A 60 -4.35 8.27 -10.68
N ALA A 61 -4.05 8.06 -9.39
CA ALA A 61 -4.90 8.58 -8.32
C ALA A 61 -4.93 10.12 -8.37
N ASP A 62 -6.13 10.66 -8.12
CA ASP A 62 -6.37 12.09 -7.89
C ASP A 62 -5.93 13.02 -9.04
N SER A 63 -5.94 12.47 -10.27
CA SER A 63 -5.70 13.18 -11.56
C SER A 63 -6.64 12.67 -12.65
N SER A 64 -7.90 12.39 -12.29
CA SER A 64 -8.91 12.05 -13.29
C SER A 64 -9.82 13.25 -13.54
N GLY A 65 -10.37 13.43 -14.74
CA GLY A 65 -11.27 14.57 -15.03
C GLY A 65 -12.55 14.65 -14.16
N LYS A 66 -12.77 13.69 -13.25
CA LYS A 66 -13.81 13.71 -12.21
C LYS A 66 -13.29 13.94 -10.80
N ASP A 67 -11.99 13.73 -10.58
CA ASP A 67 -11.31 13.80 -9.30
C ASP A 67 -9.94 14.48 -9.53
N MET A 68 -9.93 15.80 -9.34
CA MET A 68 -8.79 16.72 -9.48
C MET A 68 -8.46 17.25 -8.09
N THR A 69 -8.31 16.33 -7.13
CA THR A 69 -8.08 16.70 -5.73
C THR A 69 -6.74 17.44 -5.62
N THR A 70 -6.81 18.71 -5.27
CA THR A 70 -5.67 19.52 -4.83
C THR A 70 -5.27 19.06 -3.44
N TYR A 71 -3.99 18.81 -3.25
CA TYR A 71 -3.46 18.50 -1.93
C TYR A 71 -2.91 19.80 -1.37
N ASN A 72 -3.73 20.48 -0.57
CA ASN A 72 -3.34 21.73 0.07
C ASN A 72 -2.14 21.52 1.00
N ASP A 73 -1.39 22.57 1.33
CA ASP A 73 -0.41 22.55 2.41
C ASP A 73 -0.99 21.95 3.71
N ASP A 74 -0.16 21.19 4.45
CA ASP A 74 -0.50 20.54 5.73
C ASP A 74 -1.76 19.64 5.69
N SER A 75 -2.03 19.01 4.54
CA SER A 75 -3.23 18.18 4.37
C SER A 75 -2.93 16.68 4.33
N HIS A 76 -3.88 15.92 4.88
CA HIS A 76 -3.81 14.47 4.95
C HIS A 76 -4.67 13.82 3.87
N HIS A 77 -4.10 12.84 3.18
CA HIS A 77 -4.81 12.09 2.15
C HIS A 77 -4.65 10.61 2.36
N ILE A 78 -5.74 9.87 2.10
CA ILE A 78 -5.75 8.41 2.13
C ILE A 78 -6.23 7.92 0.78
N VAL A 79 -5.34 7.25 0.05
CA VAL A 79 -5.62 6.66 -1.25
C VAL A 79 -5.73 5.13 -1.07
N PRO A 80 -6.91 4.53 -1.27
CA PRO A 80 -7.04 3.09 -1.32
C PRO A 80 -6.25 2.52 -2.50
N LEU A 81 -5.44 1.48 -2.26
CA LEU A 81 -4.74 0.77 -3.32
C LEU A 81 -5.56 -0.44 -3.78
N VAL A 82 -5.49 -0.74 -5.06
CA VAL A 82 -6.00 -2.00 -5.63
C VAL A 82 -5.12 -3.13 -5.15
N VAL A 83 -5.72 -4.17 -4.60
CA VAL A 83 -5.00 -5.37 -4.13
C VAL A 83 -4.86 -6.33 -5.30
N GLU A 84 -3.63 -6.55 -5.74
CA GLU A 84 -3.29 -7.32 -6.93
C GLU A 84 -3.03 -8.80 -6.59
N ALA A 85 -2.65 -9.08 -5.34
CA ALA A 85 -2.43 -10.43 -4.81
C ALA A 85 -3.33 -10.72 -3.58
N PRO A 86 -4.65 -10.93 -3.77
CA PRO A 86 -5.61 -11.10 -2.67
C PRO A 86 -5.42 -12.39 -1.86
N GLY A 87 -4.56 -13.31 -2.29
CA GLY A 87 -4.19 -14.52 -1.54
C GLY A 87 -2.84 -14.41 -0.82
N ALA A 88 -2.13 -13.29 -0.94
CA ALA A 88 -0.82 -13.12 -0.30
C ALA A 88 -0.97 -13.14 1.22
N THR A 89 -0.16 -13.97 1.87
CA THR A 89 -0.10 -14.03 3.33
C THR A 89 0.84 -12.95 3.87
N LYS A 90 0.76 -12.65 5.16
CA LYS A 90 1.69 -11.70 5.79
C LYS A 90 3.16 -12.07 5.58
N PRO A 91 3.60 -13.33 5.79
CA PRO A 91 4.97 -13.75 5.47
C PRO A 91 5.40 -13.48 4.03
N ASP A 92 4.50 -13.61 3.05
CA ASP A 92 4.81 -13.31 1.64
C ASP A 92 5.08 -11.82 1.40
N CYS A 93 4.53 -10.97 2.27
CA CYS A 93 4.60 -9.52 2.20
C CYS A 93 5.69 -8.91 3.10
N GLU A 94 6.39 -9.70 3.91
CA GLU A 94 7.43 -9.19 4.81
C GLU A 94 8.56 -8.51 4.04
N GLY A 95 8.94 -7.30 4.46
CA GLY A 95 9.95 -6.50 3.78
C GLY A 95 9.52 -6.02 2.38
N PHE A 96 8.21 -5.87 2.13
CA PHE A 96 7.71 -5.36 0.86
C PHE A 96 8.34 -4.01 0.49
N LYS A 97 8.43 -3.77 -0.82
CA LYS A 97 8.99 -2.56 -1.42
C LYS A 97 7.87 -1.71 -1.99
N VAL A 98 7.96 -0.42 -1.76
CA VAL A 98 7.09 0.60 -2.34
C VAL A 98 7.90 1.40 -3.33
N ARG A 99 7.31 1.64 -4.50
CA ARG A 99 7.70 2.71 -5.39
C ARG A 99 6.52 3.66 -5.55
N MET A 100 6.72 4.91 -5.19
CA MET A 100 5.77 6.00 -5.38
C MET A 100 6.36 6.98 -6.41
N TRP A 101 5.55 7.45 -7.34
CA TRP A 101 5.97 8.44 -8.33
C TRP A 101 4.81 9.30 -8.80
N ILE A 102 5.14 10.45 -9.41
CA ILE A 102 4.17 11.37 -9.99
C ILE A 102 4.22 11.38 -11.51
N LYS A 103 3.11 11.76 -12.13
CA LYS A 103 3.09 12.30 -13.50
C LYS A 103 2.39 13.64 -13.51
N THR A 104 2.99 14.62 -14.16
CA THR A 104 2.55 16.02 -14.11
C THR A 104 2.29 16.51 -15.54
N ASN A 105 1.45 17.53 -15.73
CA ASN A 105 1.44 18.29 -16.99
C ASN A 105 2.12 19.65 -16.78
N GLY A 106 3.44 19.64 -16.61
CA GLY A 106 4.21 20.87 -16.42
C GLY A 106 5.21 20.72 -15.29
N HIS A 107 5.49 21.84 -14.63
CA HIS A 107 6.37 21.88 -13.48
C HIS A 107 5.54 21.77 -12.21
N ASP A 108 5.83 20.75 -11.43
CA ASP A 108 5.17 20.49 -10.15
C ASP A 108 6.25 20.18 -9.12
N HIS A 109 6.06 20.65 -7.90
CA HIS A 109 6.92 20.34 -6.79
C HIS A 109 6.05 19.97 -5.61
N TRP A 110 6.12 18.70 -5.23
CA TRP A 110 5.28 18.17 -4.17
C TRP A 110 6.13 17.77 -2.96
N PRO A 111 6.19 18.61 -1.91
CA PRO A 111 6.81 18.27 -0.64
C PRO A 111 5.92 17.30 0.14
N ILE A 112 6.54 16.27 0.70
CA ILE A 112 5.88 15.20 1.44
C ILE A 112 6.61 14.99 2.76
N ASP A 113 5.93 15.29 3.85
CA ASP A 113 6.44 15.11 5.21
C ASP A 113 6.40 13.63 5.63
N ASP A 114 5.33 12.93 5.26
CA ASP A 114 5.13 11.50 5.53
C ASP A 114 4.42 10.84 4.35
N ALA A 115 5.02 9.76 3.82
CA ALA A 115 4.34 8.80 2.97
C ALA A 115 4.38 7.41 3.61
N ARG A 116 3.20 6.84 3.84
CA ARG A 116 3.04 5.55 4.50
C ARG A 116 2.12 4.62 3.72
N VAL A 117 2.64 3.46 3.34
CA VAL A 117 1.84 2.36 2.80
C VAL A 117 1.57 1.35 3.90
N THR A 118 0.30 1.02 4.11
CA THR A 118 -0.12 -0.01 5.08
C THR A 118 -0.82 -1.15 4.37
N LEU A 119 -0.33 -2.38 4.60
CA LEU A 119 -1.02 -3.62 4.25
C LEU A 119 -1.75 -4.13 5.50
N TYR A 120 -3.07 -4.33 5.39
CA TYR A 120 -3.92 -4.87 6.44
C TYR A 120 -4.25 -6.33 6.12
N PHE A 121 -4.09 -7.22 7.10
CA PHE A 121 -4.37 -8.64 6.96
C PHE A 121 -5.63 -9.05 7.73
N SER A 122 -6.23 -10.16 7.34
CA SER A 122 -7.47 -10.66 7.95
C SER A 122 -7.32 -11.08 9.42
N ASP A 123 -6.09 -11.37 9.87
CA ASP A 123 -5.77 -11.64 11.27
C ASP A 123 -5.73 -10.37 12.14
N GLY A 124 -6.01 -9.20 11.57
CA GLY A 124 -5.99 -7.91 12.24
C GLY A 124 -4.60 -7.28 12.34
N THR A 125 -3.55 -7.94 11.86
CA THR A 125 -2.20 -7.39 11.86
C THR A 125 -1.93 -6.54 10.61
N THR A 126 -0.86 -5.76 10.66
CA THR A 126 -0.43 -4.90 9.56
C THR A 126 1.05 -5.03 9.26
N LEU A 127 1.44 -4.68 8.04
CA LEU A 127 2.82 -4.33 7.67
C LEU A 127 2.82 -2.90 7.12
N VAL A 128 3.88 -2.15 7.43
CA VAL A 128 3.96 -0.71 7.14
C VAL A 128 5.31 -0.40 6.52
N ALA A 129 5.31 0.29 5.38
CA ALA A 129 6.47 0.95 4.83
C ALA A 129 6.26 2.46 4.92
N GLU A 130 7.26 3.18 5.43
CA GLU A 130 7.17 4.62 5.70
C GLU A 130 8.43 5.32 5.18
N LYS A 131 8.24 6.51 4.64
CA LYS A 131 9.32 7.44 4.33
C LYS A 131 8.91 8.85 4.73
N LEU A 132 9.77 9.48 5.52
CA LEU A 132 9.60 10.86 5.98
C LEU A 132 10.45 11.82 5.15
N GLY A 133 9.94 13.05 4.98
CA GLY A 133 10.67 14.21 4.48
C GLY A 133 11.34 14.01 3.12
N PHE A 134 10.59 14.19 2.04
CA PHE A 134 11.12 14.18 0.68
C PHE A 134 10.24 15.02 -0.25
N SER A 135 10.72 15.29 -1.46
CA SER A 135 9.92 15.95 -2.48
C SER A 135 9.96 15.17 -3.79
N LEU A 136 8.86 15.24 -4.53
CA LEU A 136 8.78 14.78 -5.91
C LEU A 136 8.66 16.00 -6.82
N THR A 137 9.65 16.20 -7.70
CA THR A 137 9.72 17.38 -8.58
C THR A 137 9.68 16.97 -10.03
N ASP A 138 8.73 17.50 -10.78
CA ASP A 138 8.48 17.27 -12.20
C ASP A 138 8.07 15.82 -12.57
N ASP A 139 7.66 15.67 -13.83
CA ASP A 139 7.15 14.42 -14.39
C ASP A 139 8.11 13.23 -14.19
N GLY A 140 7.57 12.13 -13.69
CA GLY A 140 8.29 10.88 -13.48
C GLY A 140 9.16 10.85 -12.23
N ALA A 141 9.23 11.92 -11.44
CA ALA A 141 9.91 11.88 -10.14
C ALA A 141 9.29 10.81 -9.24
N GLY A 142 10.16 10.06 -8.57
CA GLY A 142 9.72 8.96 -7.74
C GLY A 142 10.73 8.59 -6.67
N VAL A 143 10.22 7.85 -5.69
CA VAL A 143 10.96 7.42 -4.52
C VAL A 143 10.65 5.96 -4.22
N GLU A 144 11.63 5.28 -3.63
CA GLU A 144 11.47 3.92 -3.15
C GLU A 144 11.73 3.85 -1.65
N PHE A 145 10.95 3.02 -0.96
CA PHE A 145 11.08 2.74 0.47
C PHE A 145 10.48 1.38 0.80
N THR A 146 10.81 0.83 1.96
CA THR A 146 10.55 -0.59 2.28
C THR A 146 9.98 -0.75 3.68
N SER A 147 9.13 -1.77 3.86
CA SER A 147 8.74 -2.20 5.20
C SER A 147 9.98 -2.74 5.93
N PRO A 148 10.17 -2.43 7.23
CA PRO A 148 11.18 -3.09 8.03
C PRO A 148 10.86 -4.59 8.18
N PHE A 149 11.89 -5.37 8.49
CA PHE A 149 11.88 -6.82 8.67
C PHE A 149 12.21 -7.19 10.11
#